data_AF-A0A947THX8-F1
#
_entry.id   AF-A0A947THX8-F1
#
_cell.length_a   1.000
_cell.length_b   1.000
_cell.length_c   1.000
_cell.angle_alpha   90.00
_cell.angle_beta   90.00
_cell.angle_gamma   90.00
#
_symmetry.space_group_name_H-M   'P 1'
#
loop_
_entity.id
_entity.type
_entity.pdbx_description
1 polymer ?
#
loop_
_entity_poly.entity_id
_entity_poly.type
_entity_poly.pdbx_seq_one_letter_code
_entity_poly.pdbx_strand_id
1 'polypeptide(L)'
;MKKIVITILALLFLPNMVFAVNEVTFDADTNIEVGGVTLVIKNGAVADQVVVNANNIEITLSSGSSVTITSSDRRILENTLSVSSSCAEGDYSTITLPAQSTVTVVTVTPLSTTCAVSGSSVTTTSSSGGGGGVAAPSKPTTETGKVTATVSGGGKTTLTTDENTSAIVDLPANAVSASTEISITNQSKSIITKSRPVPSGKQIIGSYVYDYTAVSGGGTVSTFDKDITISITYTDEQISGLEKTNLKIVYWRESDSQWVTLSTLVYADTNILTATTDHFTYFAILANIPGEVAEEITEEGEITIVDGDLIRNPNIEGMAQFDIYIVKMINGKKFKRLILSPHVFESYEHFDKNGNGSPWDDVLDVSQSIMDEYTTSELVRAVGDSKVYKLVASGDTGTKQWVNMTATQFVSQGYDSNSIYEINTTDRNAYTTGADVTVSGSTTSDTIIIKISTLRVRSLPSLNGEILTEVSEGEVYDLLDEQDGWYKITANSVTGWCYGGDTGGYAAKQ
;
A
#
# COMPACT_ATOMS: atom_id res chain seq x y z
N MET A 1 28.73 26.73 2.48
CA MET A 1 27.31 26.79 2.88
C MET A 1 26.73 25.39 2.67
N LYS A 2 26.72 24.57 3.73
CA LYS A 2 26.13 23.23 3.67
C LYS A 2 24.66 23.37 4.05
N LYS A 3 23.75 23.14 3.09
CA LYS A 3 22.31 23.03 3.36
C LYS A 3 22.08 21.66 4.00
N ILE A 4 21.66 21.63 5.26
CA ILE A 4 21.13 20.44 5.91
C ILE A 4 19.62 20.55 5.81
N VAL A 5 19.01 19.71 4.97
CA VAL A 5 17.56 19.53 4.89
C VAL A 5 17.18 18.63 6.06
N ILE A 6 16.43 19.16 7.02
CA ILE A 6 15.97 18.42 8.19
C ILE A 6 14.62 17.78 7.86
N THR A 7 14.64 16.48 7.58
CA THR A 7 13.45 15.62 7.62
C THR A 7 13.17 15.29 9.09
N ILE A 8 12.12 15.86 9.66
CA ILE A 8 11.80 15.68 11.09
C ILE A 8 11.21 14.28 11.30
N LEU A 9 12.06 13.38 11.78
CA LEU A 9 11.69 12.14 12.45
C LEU A 9 11.38 12.46 13.91
N ALA A 10 10.11 12.41 14.29
CA ALA A 10 9.69 12.65 15.68
C ALA A 10 10.02 11.43 16.55
N LEU A 11 11.12 11.50 17.30
CA LEU A 11 11.41 10.65 18.45
C LEU A 11 11.47 11.52 19.73
N LEU A 12 10.54 11.22 20.64
CA LEU A 12 10.58 11.29 22.12
C LEU A 12 10.85 12.62 22.86
N PHE A 13 9.89 12.98 23.71
CA PHE A 13 10.07 13.86 24.87
C PHE A 13 10.85 13.17 26.00
N LEU A 14 11.84 13.87 26.57
CA LEU A 14 12.01 14.14 28.00
C LEU A 14 12.67 15.55 28.13
N PRO A 15 12.57 16.23 29.28
CA PRO A 15 12.20 17.64 29.34
C PRO A 15 13.32 18.59 28.93
N ASN A 16 12.93 19.67 28.25
CA ASN A 16 13.75 20.78 27.74
C ASN A 16 14.63 20.41 26.54
N MET A 17 14.08 20.55 25.33
CA MET A 17 14.90 20.57 24.12
C MET A 17 15.45 21.98 23.88
N VAL A 18 16.76 22.11 24.04
CA VAL A 18 17.53 23.28 23.59
C VAL A 18 18.18 22.89 22.25
N PHE A 19 17.64 23.37 21.12
CA PHE A 19 18.29 23.23 19.81
C PHE A 19 19.30 24.35 19.60
N ALA A 20 20.60 24.12 19.83
CA ALA A 20 21.63 25.10 19.47
C ALA A 20 22.45 24.64 18.26
N VAL A 21 22.61 25.56 17.30
CA VAL A 21 23.57 25.60 16.19
C VAL A 21 23.19 24.83 14.91
N ASN A 22 22.21 25.38 14.19
CA ASN A 22 22.32 25.87 12.81
C ASN A 22 20.96 26.48 12.51
N GLU A 23 20.94 27.71 12.03
CA GLU A 23 19.76 28.48 11.58
C GLU A 23 18.58 27.59 11.14
N VAL A 24 17.47 27.68 11.86
CA VAL A 24 16.21 27.00 11.60
C VAL A 24 15.46 27.78 10.53
N THR A 25 15.35 27.21 9.34
CA THR A 25 14.58 27.76 8.22
C THR A 25 13.30 26.97 8.00
N PHE A 26 12.18 27.67 7.88
CA PHE A 26 10.88 27.07 7.59
C PHE A 26 10.56 27.21 6.10
N ASP A 27 10.74 26.14 5.33
CA ASP A 27 10.53 26.14 3.86
C ASP A 27 9.04 26.01 3.46
N ALA A 28 8.15 25.87 4.44
CA ALA A 28 6.70 25.82 4.30
C ALA A 28 6.00 26.34 5.57
N ASP A 29 4.72 26.69 5.45
CA ASP A 29 3.89 27.03 6.60
C ASP A 29 3.83 25.82 7.56
N THR A 30 4.17 26.05 8.82
CA THR A 30 4.30 24.99 9.83
C THR A 30 3.33 25.25 10.98
N ASN A 31 2.41 24.32 11.19
CA ASN A 31 1.44 24.38 12.27
C ASN A 31 2.06 23.85 13.57
N ILE A 32 1.82 24.56 14.68
CA ILE A 32 2.25 24.18 16.02
C ILE A 32 1.10 24.41 17.00
N GLU A 33 0.98 23.56 18.02
CA GLU A 33 -0.04 23.67 19.06
C GLU A 33 0.54 24.30 20.32
N VAL A 34 -0.05 25.43 20.76
CA VAL A 34 0.40 26.17 21.95
C VAL A 34 -0.81 26.62 22.75
N GLY A 35 -0.94 26.15 23.99
CA GLY A 35 -2.05 26.50 24.88
C GLY A 35 -3.42 26.06 24.36
N GLY A 36 -3.47 24.99 23.55
CA GLY A 36 -4.69 24.53 22.88
C GLY A 36 -5.13 25.41 21.70
N VAL A 37 -4.19 26.17 21.12
CA VAL A 37 -4.39 27.02 19.95
C VAL A 37 -3.37 26.65 18.88
N THR A 38 -3.83 26.42 17.66
CA THR A 38 -2.95 26.26 16.51
C THR A 38 -2.36 27.60 16.10
N LEU A 39 -1.03 27.70 16.16
CA LEU A 39 -0.25 28.79 15.57
C LEU A 39 0.41 28.29 14.29
N VAL A 40 0.61 29.19 13.33
CA VAL A 40 1.32 28.88 12.08
C VAL A 40 2.57 29.74 12.00
N ILE A 41 3.73 29.09 11.95
CA ILE A 41 4.99 29.74 11.56
C ILE A 41 5.02 29.77 10.03
N LYS A 42 5.12 30.96 9.45
CA LYS A 42 5.02 31.14 8.00
C LYS A 42 6.27 30.69 7.26
N ASN A 43 6.07 30.22 6.03
CA ASN A 43 7.14 29.95 5.07
C ASN A 43 8.09 31.15 4.96
N GLY A 44 9.39 30.89 4.96
CA GLY A 44 10.46 31.88 4.92
C GLY A 44 10.86 32.38 6.30
N ALA A 45 10.29 31.85 7.38
CA ALA A 45 10.75 32.15 8.73
C ALA A 45 12.14 31.59 8.99
N VAL A 46 12.96 32.37 9.69
CA VAL A 46 14.35 32.08 10.03
C VAL A 46 14.56 32.40 11.51
N ALA A 47 15.02 31.43 12.30
CA ALA A 47 15.36 31.60 13.71
C ALA A 47 16.64 30.83 14.05
N ASP A 48 17.35 31.22 15.11
CA ASP A 48 18.49 30.40 15.57
C ASP A 48 18.00 29.13 16.29
N GLN A 49 16.85 29.23 16.95
CA GLN A 49 16.22 28.15 17.71
C GLN A 49 14.73 28.44 17.90
N VAL A 50 13.92 27.39 17.90
CA VAL A 50 12.51 27.43 18.29
C VAL A 50 12.23 26.32 19.29
N VAL A 51 11.63 26.65 20.43
CA VAL A 51 11.22 25.71 21.48
C VAL A 51 9.73 25.90 21.72
N VAL A 52 8.95 24.84 21.48
CA VAL A 52 7.50 24.85 21.69
C VAL A 52 7.19 24.26 23.06
N ASN A 53 6.57 25.06 23.93
CA ASN A 53 6.12 24.63 25.25
C ASN A 53 4.60 24.48 25.28
N ALA A 54 4.08 23.90 26.36
CA ALA A 54 2.65 23.65 26.51
C ALA A 54 1.76 24.91 26.35
N ASN A 55 2.25 26.09 26.78
CA ASN A 55 1.47 27.34 26.79
C ASN A 55 2.13 28.51 26.05
N ASN A 56 3.37 28.38 25.61
CA ASN A 56 4.08 29.43 24.88
C ASN A 56 5.11 28.82 23.91
N ILE A 57 5.72 29.66 23.08
CA ILE A 57 6.86 29.31 22.24
C ILE A 57 8.02 30.25 22.56
N GLU A 58 9.23 29.72 22.69
CA GLU A 58 10.46 30.49 22.86
C GLU A 58 11.28 30.43 21.58
N ILE A 59 11.63 31.61 21.04
CA ILE A 59 12.29 31.75 19.75
C ILE A 59 13.58 32.54 19.96
N THR A 60 14.73 31.94 19.67
CA THR A 60 16.01 32.64 19.72
C THR A 60 16.27 33.30 18.36
N LEU A 61 16.45 34.62 18.38
CA LEU A 61 16.69 35.45 17.19
C LEU A 61 18.04 36.15 17.28
N SER A 62 18.77 36.20 16.16
CA SER A 62 20.00 36.99 16.00
C SER A 62 19.97 37.80 14.70
N SER A 63 21.14 38.27 14.26
CA SER A 63 21.28 39.07 13.05
C SER A 63 20.96 38.22 11.82
N GLY A 64 19.86 38.53 11.13
CA GLY A 64 19.40 37.81 9.95
C GLY A 64 18.14 36.96 10.16
N SER A 65 17.73 36.72 11.41
CA SER A 65 16.48 36.02 11.73
C SER A 65 15.24 36.86 11.41
N SER A 66 14.14 36.23 11.02
CA SER A 66 12.85 36.89 10.87
C SER A 66 11.76 35.84 10.95
N VAL A 67 10.82 35.97 11.88
CA VAL A 67 9.78 34.95 12.10
C VAL A 67 8.41 35.61 12.06
N THR A 68 7.55 35.14 11.15
CA THR A 68 6.14 35.54 11.14
C THR A 68 5.28 34.41 11.66
N ILE A 69 4.41 34.73 12.62
CA ILE A 69 3.50 33.78 13.27
C ILE A 69 2.07 34.29 13.09
N THR A 70 1.14 33.38 12.77
CA THR A 70 -0.28 33.70 12.71
C THR A 70 -1.10 32.79 13.63
N SER A 71 -2.15 33.31 14.24
CA SER A 71 -3.20 32.51 14.89
C SER A 71 -4.50 32.64 14.12
N SER A 72 -4.99 31.52 13.58
CA SER A 72 -6.29 31.43 12.88
C SER A 72 -7.47 31.76 13.80
N ASP A 73 -7.33 31.48 15.10
CA ASP A 73 -8.32 31.80 16.12
C ASP A 73 -8.28 33.27 16.55
N ARG A 74 -7.44 34.09 15.90
CA ARG A 74 -7.22 35.51 16.18
C ARG A 74 -6.74 35.81 17.59
N ARG A 75 -6.07 34.87 18.26
CA ARG A 75 -5.53 35.07 19.61
C ARG A 75 -4.48 36.18 19.59
N ILE A 76 -4.55 37.12 20.52
CA ILE A 76 -3.49 38.11 20.66
C ILE A 76 -2.20 37.38 21.06
N LEU A 77 -1.14 37.54 20.28
CA LEU A 77 0.16 36.92 20.49
C LEU A 77 1.04 37.90 21.27
N GLU A 78 0.99 37.82 22.59
CA GLU A 78 1.85 38.61 23.45
C GLU A 78 3.29 38.10 23.33
N ASN A 79 4.26 39.01 23.30
CA ASN A 79 5.66 38.65 23.21
C ASN A 79 6.56 39.60 24.00
N THR A 80 7.70 39.07 24.41
CA THR A 80 8.69 39.78 25.23
C THR A 80 9.40 40.94 24.49
N LEU A 81 9.32 41.01 23.16
CA LEU A 81 9.80 42.17 22.38
C LEU A 81 8.77 43.30 22.28
N SER A 82 7.57 43.13 22.86
CA SER A 82 6.47 44.10 22.79
C SER A 82 6.04 44.44 21.35
N VAL A 83 6.27 43.53 20.39
CA VAL A 83 5.75 43.67 19.03
C VAL A 83 4.23 43.52 19.09
N SER A 84 3.48 44.54 18.67
CA SER A 84 2.03 44.47 18.68
C SER A 84 1.52 43.41 17.70
N SER A 85 0.62 42.53 18.17
CA SER A 85 -0.17 41.71 17.26
C SER A 85 -1.01 42.58 16.35
N SER A 86 -0.82 42.45 15.03
CA SER A 86 -1.72 43.03 14.04
C SER A 86 -2.83 42.05 13.72
N CYS A 87 -4.00 42.58 13.41
CA CYS A 87 -5.18 41.77 13.10
C CYS A 87 -5.45 41.96 11.61
N ALA A 88 -5.40 40.87 10.85
CA ALA A 88 -5.97 40.89 9.51
C ALA A 88 -7.49 40.97 9.68
N GLU A 89 -8.16 41.90 8.99
CA GLU A 89 -9.60 42.15 9.15
C GLU A 89 -10.43 40.87 8.93
N GLY A 90 -10.73 40.15 10.03
CA GLY A 90 -11.60 38.97 10.04
C GLY A 90 -10.90 37.61 10.15
N ASP A 91 -9.66 37.46 9.69
CA ASP A 91 -9.13 36.12 9.33
C ASP A 91 -8.11 35.51 10.30
N TYR A 92 -7.18 36.31 10.83
CA TYR A 92 -6.14 35.84 11.76
C TYR A 92 -5.50 37.02 12.49
N SER A 93 -4.87 36.74 13.64
CA SER A 93 -3.88 37.65 14.22
C SER A 93 -2.49 37.27 13.74
N THR A 94 -1.59 38.23 13.65
CA THR A 94 -0.21 37.98 13.24
C THR A 94 0.78 38.84 14.00
N ILE A 95 1.98 38.30 14.20
CA ILE A 95 3.17 39.04 14.60
C ILE A 95 4.30 38.71 13.64
N THR A 96 5.13 39.70 13.33
CA THR A 96 6.41 39.50 12.65
C THR A 96 7.51 39.94 13.60
N LEU A 97 8.27 38.97 14.10
CA LEU A 97 9.41 39.19 14.98
C LEU A 97 10.65 39.50 14.13
N PRO A 98 11.22 40.71 14.23
CA PRO A 98 12.37 41.09 13.42
C PRO A 98 13.69 40.54 13.99
N ALA A 99 14.72 40.53 13.14
CA ALA A 99 16.10 40.23 13.52
C ALA A 99 16.55 41.08 14.72
N GLN A 100 17.37 40.49 15.59
CA GLN A 100 17.95 41.18 16.75
C GLN A 100 19.45 41.38 16.57
N SER A 101 19.99 42.51 17.02
CA SER A 101 21.42 42.82 16.89
C SER A 101 22.31 41.94 17.78
N THR A 102 21.72 41.32 18.79
CA THR A 102 22.33 40.33 19.69
C THR A 102 21.40 39.13 19.81
N VAL A 103 21.95 37.94 20.05
CA VAL A 103 21.16 36.72 20.28
C VAL A 103 20.18 36.96 21.43
N THR A 104 18.89 36.91 21.13
CA THR A 104 17.80 37.25 22.07
C THR A 104 16.73 36.16 22.04
N VAL A 105 16.33 35.68 23.20
CA VAL A 105 15.21 34.73 23.33
C VAL A 105 13.91 35.50 23.45
N VAL A 106 12.95 35.21 22.58
CA VAL A 106 11.63 35.84 22.51
C VAL A 106 10.57 34.81 22.86
N THR A 107 9.96 34.95 24.02
CA THR A 107 8.75 34.17 24.36
C THR A 107 7.53 34.80 23.69
N VAL A 108 6.73 33.98 23.00
CA VAL A 108 5.41 34.34 22.44
C VAL A 108 4.35 33.47 23.09
N THR A 109 3.31 34.11 23.61
CA THR A 109 2.21 33.45 24.33
C THR A 109 0.89 33.84 23.67
N PRO A 110 0.09 32.89 23.15
CA PRO A 110 -1.26 33.17 22.71
C PRO A 110 -2.15 33.44 23.93
N LEU A 111 -2.70 34.65 24.02
CA LEU A 111 -3.63 35.03 25.08
C LEU A 111 -5.03 34.50 24.81
N SER A 112 -5.84 34.35 25.86
CA SER A 112 -7.24 34.01 25.71
C SER A 112 -8.06 35.09 25.00
N THR A 113 -7.61 36.34 25.04
CA THR A 113 -8.20 37.48 24.32
C THR A 113 -7.94 37.37 22.82
N THR A 114 -8.98 37.55 22.02
CA THR A 114 -8.89 37.61 20.56
C THR A 114 -8.87 39.05 20.06
N CYS A 115 -8.30 39.27 18.87
CA CYS A 115 -8.39 40.54 18.16
C CYS A 115 -9.85 41.02 18.07
N ALA A 116 -10.08 42.30 18.36
CA ALA A 116 -11.41 42.89 18.25
C ALA A 116 -11.88 42.88 16.79
N VAL A 117 -13.04 42.27 16.55
CA VAL A 117 -13.85 42.54 15.36
C VAL A 117 -14.56 43.86 15.61
N SER A 118 -14.40 44.83 14.71
CA SER A 118 -15.15 46.09 14.73
C SER A 118 -16.64 45.84 14.44
N GLY A 119 -17.37 45.38 15.47
CA GLY A 119 -18.83 45.27 15.45
C GLY A 119 -19.47 46.56 15.97
N SER A 120 -19.99 47.37 15.04
CA SER A 120 -20.82 48.51 15.40
C SER A 120 -22.24 48.07 15.77
N SER A 121 -22.84 48.86 16.66
CA SER A 121 -24.11 48.69 17.36
C SER A 121 -25.35 48.45 16.48
N VAL A 122 -26.35 47.81 17.10
CA VAL A 122 -27.70 47.56 16.59
C VAL A 122 -28.52 48.85 16.46
N THR A 123 -29.09 49.05 15.26
CA THR A 123 -30.26 49.89 14.79
C THR A 123 -30.48 51.30 15.40
N THR A 124 -30.65 52.35 14.58
CA THR A 124 -31.85 52.56 13.76
C THR A 124 -31.68 53.61 12.65
N THR A 125 -32.38 53.35 11.55
CA THR A 125 -32.86 54.25 10.47
C THR A 125 -31.91 54.76 9.37
N SER A 126 -32.36 54.43 8.15
CA SER A 126 -32.29 55.16 6.87
C SER A 126 -31.11 54.90 5.91
N SER A 127 -31.50 54.17 4.86
CA SER A 127 -31.19 54.41 3.45
C SER A 127 -29.82 54.02 2.87
N SER A 128 -29.95 53.38 1.69
CA SER A 128 -29.01 53.30 0.56
C SER A 128 -27.91 52.23 0.56
N GLY A 129 -28.04 51.32 -0.41
CA GLY A 129 -26.91 50.92 -1.27
C GLY A 129 -26.14 49.64 -0.93
N GLY A 130 -26.49 48.54 -1.59
CA GLY A 130 -25.56 47.67 -2.32
C GLY A 130 -24.51 46.83 -1.58
N GLY A 131 -24.54 45.51 -1.81
CA GLY A 131 -23.37 44.63 -1.72
C GLY A 131 -23.54 43.45 -0.75
N GLY A 132 -24.13 42.35 -1.23
CA GLY A 132 -24.16 41.08 -0.50
C GLY A 132 -22.79 40.42 -0.47
N GLY A 133 -22.15 40.38 0.71
CA GLY A 133 -21.02 39.51 0.99
C GLY A 133 -21.54 38.13 1.42
N VAL A 134 -21.31 37.13 0.58
CA VAL A 134 -21.57 35.71 0.90
C VAL A 134 -20.68 35.27 2.05
N ALA A 135 -21.29 34.76 3.13
CA ALA A 135 -20.57 34.19 4.27
C ALA A 135 -19.64 33.05 3.81
N ALA A 136 -18.43 32.99 4.38
CA ALA A 136 -17.51 31.88 4.14
C ALA A 136 -18.21 30.56 4.53
N PRO A 137 -18.15 29.52 3.69
CA PRO A 137 -18.89 28.29 3.90
C PRO A 137 -18.35 27.56 5.13
N SER A 138 -19.21 27.38 6.14
CA SER A 138 -18.91 26.63 7.36
C SER A 138 -18.67 25.15 7.04
N LYS A 139 -17.64 24.54 7.62
CA LYS A 139 -17.38 23.10 7.50
C LYS A 139 -18.53 22.27 8.10
N PRO A 140 -19.27 21.50 7.28
CA PRO A 140 -20.31 20.61 7.77
C PRO A 140 -19.73 19.62 8.79
N THR A 141 -20.34 19.53 9.98
CA THR A 141 -19.87 18.67 11.07
C THR A 141 -21.02 17.90 11.70
N THR A 142 -20.88 16.59 11.88
CA THR A 142 -21.89 15.73 12.51
C THR A 142 -21.26 14.69 13.45
N GLU A 143 -22.08 14.08 14.30
CA GLU A 143 -21.68 13.01 15.24
C GLU A 143 -22.44 11.70 14.98
N THR A 144 -22.98 11.54 13.78
CA THR A 144 -23.84 10.41 13.39
C THR A 144 -23.12 9.38 12.53
N GLY A 145 -21.83 9.56 12.29
CA GLY A 145 -21.06 8.83 11.29
C GLY A 145 -21.38 9.22 9.85
N LYS A 146 -22.24 10.21 9.59
CA LYS A 146 -22.62 10.66 8.24
C LYS A 146 -22.57 12.17 8.08
N VAL A 147 -21.93 12.67 7.03
CA VAL A 147 -21.89 14.11 6.69
C VAL A 147 -21.87 14.32 5.18
N THR A 148 -22.53 15.38 4.71
CA THR A 148 -22.36 15.83 3.33
C THR A 148 -21.21 16.83 3.26
N ALA A 149 -20.05 16.39 2.76
CA ALA A 149 -18.91 17.26 2.50
C ALA A 149 -19.19 18.19 1.32
N THR A 150 -18.71 19.42 1.42
CA THR A 150 -18.81 20.45 0.37
C THR A 150 -17.43 20.79 -0.16
N VAL A 151 -17.35 21.20 -1.43
CA VAL A 151 -16.08 21.59 -2.07
C VAL A 151 -15.37 22.67 -1.24
N SER A 152 -16.09 23.72 -0.86
CA SER A 152 -15.49 24.89 -0.21
C SER A 152 -15.29 24.74 1.31
N GLY A 153 -16.02 23.84 1.97
CA GLY A 153 -15.98 23.66 3.43
C GLY A 153 -15.36 22.35 3.89
N GLY A 154 -15.16 21.37 3.00
CA GLY A 154 -14.82 20.00 3.38
C GLY A 154 -15.98 19.32 4.13
N GLY A 155 -15.67 18.49 5.12
CA GLY A 155 -16.65 17.86 5.99
C GLY A 155 -16.00 17.13 7.15
N LYS A 156 -16.69 17.01 8.28
CA LYS A 156 -16.25 16.22 9.44
C LYS A 156 -17.39 15.38 9.97
N THR A 157 -17.15 14.11 10.28
CA THR A 157 -18.10 13.30 11.03
C THR A 157 -17.41 12.40 12.01
N THR A 158 -18.08 12.15 13.12
CA THR A 158 -17.70 11.17 14.14
C THR A 158 -18.74 10.07 14.21
N LEU A 159 -18.32 8.81 14.28
CA LEU A 159 -19.14 7.66 14.66
C LEU A 159 -18.66 7.18 16.03
N THR A 160 -19.56 7.13 17.02
CA THR A 160 -19.28 6.58 18.35
C THR A 160 -19.90 5.20 18.50
N THR A 161 -19.13 4.23 19.00
CA THR A 161 -19.54 2.84 19.18
C THR A 161 -20.11 2.61 20.59
N ASP A 162 -20.67 1.42 20.82
CA ASP A 162 -21.07 0.93 22.14
C ASP A 162 -19.88 0.61 23.07
N GLU A 163 -18.65 0.57 22.55
CA GLU A 163 -17.41 0.44 23.34
C GLU A 163 -16.88 1.80 23.87
N ASN A 164 -17.65 2.89 23.70
CA ASN A 164 -17.22 4.27 23.98
C ASN A 164 -15.95 4.68 23.20
N THR A 165 -15.71 4.05 22.05
CA THR A 165 -14.67 4.46 21.10
C THR A 165 -15.31 5.21 19.93
N SER A 166 -14.49 5.95 19.19
CA SER A 166 -14.96 6.77 18.09
C SER A 166 -14.05 6.65 16.88
N ALA A 167 -14.69 6.61 15.71
CA ALA A 167 -14.06 6.71 14.39
C ALA A 167 -14.43 8.06 13.79
N ILE A 168 -13.44 8.82 13.33
CA ILE A 168 -13.58 10.21 12.91
C ILE A 168 -12.93 10.36 11.54
N VAL A 169 -13.61 11.04 10.63
CA VAL A 169 -12.99 11.60 9.43
C VAL A 169 -13.13 13.09 9.40
N ASP A 170 -12.05 13.76 9.02
CA ASP A 170 -11.97 15.18 8.78
C ASP A 170 -11.39 15.41 7.37
N LEU A 171 -12.25 15.88 6.47
CA LEU A 171 -11.90 16.28 5.11
C LEU A 171 -11.66 17.79 5.07
N PRO A 172 -10.51 18.26 4.55
CA PRO A 172 -10.28 19.68 4.35
C PRO A 172 -11.12 20.23 3.18
N ALA A 173 -11.16 21.56 3.06
CA ALA A 173 -11.72 22.21 1.88
C ALA A 173 -10.94 21.79 0.62
N ASN A 174 -11.66 21.66 -0.48
CA ASN A 174 -11.19 21.20 -1.79
C ASN A 174 -10.65 19.75 -1.78
N ALA A 175 -10.97 18.93 -0.77
CA ALA A 175 -10.72 17.49 -0.82
C ALA A 175 -11.67 16.76 -1.79
N VAL A 176 -12.83 17.36 -2.05
CA VAL A 176 -13.85 16.85 -2.98
C VAL A 176 -14.13 17.89 -4.07
N SER A 177 -14.39 17.41 -5.29
CA SER A 177 -14.72 18.25 -6.46
C SER A 177 -16.21 18.53 -6.61
N ALA A 178 -17.06 17.83 -5.85
CA ALA A 178 -18.50 18.03 -5.78
C ALA A 178 -19.03 17.72 -4.37
N SER A 179 -20.30 18.06 -4.11
CA SER A 179 -20.97 17.67 -2.87
C SER A 179 -20.96 16.15 -2.74
N THR A 180 -20.42 15.64 -1.64
CA THR A 180 -20.13 14.21 -1.45
C THR A 180 -20.64 13.76 -0.09
N GLU A 181 -21.50 12.75 -0.04
CA GLU A 181 -21.94 12.12 1.20
C GLU A 181 -20.86 11.17 1.71
N ILE A 182 -20.36 11.43 2.91
CA ILE A 182 -19.38 10.61 3.61
C ILE A 182 -20.11 9.81 4.69
N SER A 183 -19.82 8.52 4.79
CA SER A 183 -20.38 7.64 5.81
C SER A 183 -19.30 6.74 6.43
N ILE A 184 -19.31 6.64 7.76
CA ILE A 184 -18.56 5.68 8.55
C ILE A 184 -19.56 4.66 9.10
N THR A 185 -19.30 3.37 8.93
CA THR A 185 -20.05 2.31 9.62
C THR A 185 -19.10 1.39 10.35
N ASN A 186 -19.50 0.87 11.50
CA ASN A 186 -18.74 -0.13 12.24
C ASN A 186 -19.20 -1.55 11.84
N GLN A 187 -18.24 -2.39 11.52
CA GLN A 187 -18.44 -3.80 11.19
C GLN A 187 -17.76 -4.67 12.24
N SER A 188 -18.38 -5.78 12.61
CA SER A 188 -17.83 -6.65 13.65
C SER A 188 -16.50 -7.26 13.21
N LYS A 189 -15.46 -7.14 14.04
CA LYS A 189 -14.11 -7.67 13.81
C LYS A 189 -14.16 -9.14 13.43
N SER A 190 -14.91 -9.96 14.17
CA SER A 190 -15.00 -11.41 13.92
C SER A 190 -15.64 -11.80 12.58
N ILE A 191 -16.37 -10.88 11.95
CA ILE A 191 -16.91 -11.07 10.60
C ILE A 191 -15.88 -10.62 9.57
N ILE A 192 -15.30 -9.43 9.78
CA ILE A 192 -14.38 -8.84 8.82
C ILE A 192 -13.09 -9.65 8.69
N THR A 193 -12.52 -10.13 9.79
CA THR A 193 -11.24 -10.87 9.77
C THR A 193 -11.33 -12.22 9.07
N LYS A 194 -12.52 -12.73 8.73
CA LYS A 194 -12.70 -13.93 7.91
C LYS A 194 -12.32 -13.70 6.45
N SER A 195 -12.66 -12.52 5.92
CA SER A 195 -12.33 -12.12 4.55
C SER A 195 -11.09 -11.22 4.46
N ARG A 196 -10.67 -10.63 5.60
CA ARG A 196 -9.55 -9.70 5.72
C ARG A 196 -8.62 -10.12 6.86
N PRO A 197 -7.88 -11.24 6.69
CA PRO A 197 -7.11 -11.85 7.77
C PRO A 197 -6.09 -10.88 8.37
N VAL A 198 -5.93 -10.96 9.70
CA VAL A 198 -4.96 -10.15 10.43
C VAL A 198 -3.58 -10.81 10.31
N PRO A 199 -2.50 -10.06 10.03
CA PRO A 199 -1.15 -10.63 9.97
C PRO A 199 -0.75 -11.32 11.30
N SER A 200 0.05 -12.38 11.22
CA SER A 200 0.58 -13.09 12.39
C SER A 200 1.32 -12.17 13.36
N GLY A 201 1.25 -12.46 14.66
CA GLY A 201 1.82 -11.62 15.73
C GLY A 201 1.13 -10.26 15.91
N LYS A 202 -0.03 -10.03 15.27
CA LYS A 202 -0.79 -8.78 15.37
C LYS A 202 -2.25 -9.03 15.69
N GLN A 203 -2.87 -8.03 16.30
CA GLN A 203 -4.30 -8.02 16.59
C GLN A 203 -4.94 -6.68 16.27
N ILE A 204 -6.19 -6.72 15.80
CA ILE A 204 -7.05 -5.53 15.73
C ILE A 204 -7.53 -5.19 17.15
N ILE A 205 -7.46 -3.91 17.51
CA ILE A 205 -7.90 -3.39 18.81
C ILE A 205 -9.38 -3.05 18.77
N GLY A 206 -10.10 -3.45 19.82
CA GLY A 206 -11.56 -3.33 19.92
C GLY A 206 -12.33 -4.39 19.13
N SER A 207 -13.66 -4.26 19.13
CA SER A 207 -14.56 -5.22 18.46
C SER A 207 -14.92 -4.84 17.02
N TYR A 208 -14.44 -3.70 16.52
CA TYR A 208 -14.89 -3.14 15.24
C TYR A 208 -13.78 -2.84 14.25
N VAL A 209 -14.12 -3.02 12.98
CA VAL A 209 -13.44 -2.44 11.82
C VAL A 209 -14.37 -1.38 11.22
N TYR A 210 -13.84 -0.26 10.79
CA TYR A 210 -14.63 0.88 10.32
C TYR A 210 -14.60 0.97 8.80
N ASP A 211 -15.77 0.87 8.17
CA ASP A 211 -15.95 1.05 6.73
C ASP A 211 -16.26 2.52 6.43
N TYR A 212 -15.33 3.18 5.76
CA TYR A 212 -15.50 4.57 5.31
C TYR A 212 -15.91 4.53 3.83
N THR A 213 -16.98 5.24 3.50
CA THR A 213 -17.51 5.32 2.14
C THR A 213 -17.81 6.77 1.75
N ALA A 214 -17.74 7.05 0.47
CA ALA A 214 -18.09 8.35 -0.10
C ALA A 214 -18.93 8.17 -1.37
N VAL A 215 -20.01 8.94 -1.49
CA VAL A 215 -20.92 8.91 -2.65
C VAL A 215 -21.17 10.33 -3.15
N SER A 216 -20.98 10.56 -4.45
CA SER A 216 -21.34 11.82 -5.11
C SER A 216 -22.09 11.53 -6.41
N GLY A 217 -23.18 12.26 -6.66
CA GLY A 217 -23.96 12.11 -7.90
C GLY A 217 -24.53 10.70 -8.15
N GLY A 218 -24.64 9.87 -7.11
CA GLY A 218 -25.07 8.48 -7.20
C GLY A 218 -23.95 7.45 -7.50
N GLY A 219 -22.69 7.88 -7.60
CA GLY A 219 -21.52 7.00 -7.77
C GLY A 219 -20.57 7.05 -6.57
N THR A 220 -19.79 5.99 -6.38
CA THR A 220 -18.77 5.90 -5.33
C THR A 220 -17.57 6.79 -5.64
N VAL A 221 -17.08 7.51 -4.64
CA VAL A 221 -15.83 8.27 -4.67
C VAL A 221 -14.77 7.48 -3.91
N SER A 222 -13.70 7.11 -4.60
CA SER A 222 -12.64 6.27 -4.04
C SER A 222 -11.35 7.02 -3.69
N THR A 223 -11.16 8.24 -4.19
CA THR A 223 -9.96 9.06 -3.95
C THR A 223 -10.32 10.54 -3.77
N PHE A 224 -9.46 11.29 -3.08
CA PHE A 224 -9.65 12.69 -2.71
C PHE A 224 -8.51 13.56 -3.25
N ASP A 225 -8.82 14.81 -3.57
CA ASP A 225 -7.86 15.78 -4.15
C ASP A 225 -6.87 16.35 -3.10
N LYS A 226 -7.10 16.04 -1.82
CA LYS A 226 -6.30 16.42 -0.66
C LYS A 226 -6.28 15.29 0.35
N ASP A 227 -5.19 15.20 1.10
CA ASP A 227 -5.08 14.34 2.26
C ASP A 227 -6.22 14.60 3.24
N ILE A 228 -6.94 13.54 3.57
CA ILE A 228 -8.00 13.52 4.57
C ILE A 228 -7.43 12.94 5.87
N THR A 229 -7.95 13.39 7.01
CA THR A 229 -7.49 12.95 8.32
C THR A 229 -8.46 11.92 8.88
N ILE A 230 -7.94 10.75 9.25
CA ILE A 230 -8.65 9.69 9.97
C ILE A 230 -8.18 9.70 11.41
N SER A 231 -9.11 9.72 12.36
CA SER A 231 -8.80 9.52 13.77
C SER A 231 -9.64 8.38 14.35
N ILE A 232 -9.02 7.52 15.15
CA ILE A 232 -9.70 6.41 15.82
C ILE A 232 -9.29 6.43 17.29
N THR A 233 -10.26 6.37 18.20
CA THR A 233 -10.00 6.32 19.64
C THR A 233 -9.98 4.89 20.16
N TYR A 234 -9.33 4.69 21.30
CA TYR A 234 -9.27 3.41 22.02
C TYR A 234 -9.49 3.64 23.52
N THR A 235 -9.79 2.57 24.25
CA THR A 235 -9.83 2.59 25.72
C THR A 235 -8.59 1.92 26.31
N ASP A 236 -8.19 2.29 27.53
CA ASP A 236 -7.06 1.64 28.21
C ASP A 236 -7.33 0.13 28.46
N GLU A 237 -8.59 -0.27 28.58
CA GLU A 237 -8.99 -1.68 28.72
C GLU A 237 -8.69 -2.48 27.44
N GLN A 238 -8.97 -1.92 26.27
CA GLN A 238 -8.75 -2.57 24.97
C GLN A 238 -7.28 -2.82 24.64
N ILE A 239 -6.38 -2.07 25.26
CA ILE A 239 -4.93 -2.16 25.05
C ILE A 239 -4.20 -2.70 26.28
N SER A 240 -4.92 -3.31 27.23
CA SER A 240 -4.31 -3.90 28.42
C SER A 240 -3.24 -4.91 28.02
N GLY A 241 -2.01 -4.70 28.50
CA GLY A 241 -0.85 -5.52 28.16
C GLY A 241 -0.16 -5.15 26.84
N LEU A 242 -0.57 -4.07 26.17
CA LEU A 242 0.04 -3.56 24.93
C LEU A 242 0.74 -2.21 25.15
N GLU A 243 1.79 -1.97 24.36
CA GLU A 243 2.49 -0.68 24.35
C GLU A 243 1.74 0.33 23.46
N LYS A 244 1.35 1.48 24.04
CA LYS A 244 0.60 2.55 23.33
C LYS A 244 1.33 3.03 22.06
N THR A 245 2.66 3.04 22.06
CA THR A 245 3.49 3.48 20.92
C THR A 245 3.46 2.53 19.73
N ASN A 246 3.02 1.28 19.94
CA ASN A 246 2.96 0.25 18.90
C ASN A 246 1.62 0.19 18.17
N LEU A 247 0.64 1.01 18.57
CA LEU A 247 -0.64 1.09 17.90
C LEU A 247 -0.50 1.83 16.57
N LYS A 248 -1.06 1.27 15.49
CA LYS A 248 -1.07 1.88 14.16
C LYS A 248 -2.49 1.88 13.59
N ILE A 249 -2.87 2.96 12.91
CA ILE A 249 -4.02 2.93 12.02
C ILE A 249 -3.59 2.18 10.76
N VAL A 250 -4.38 1.18 10.39
CA VAL A 250 -4.20 0.41 9.16
C VAL A 250 -5.41 0.60 8.26
N TYR A 251 -5.21 0.41 6.97
CA TYR A 251 -6.29 0.36 5.98
C TYR A 251 -6.22 -0.95 5.19
N TRP A 252 -7.36 -1.46 4.75
CA TRP A 252 -7.40 -2.65 3.90
C TRP A 252 -7.20 -2.28 2.44
N ARG A 253 -6.18 -2.84 1.79
CA ARG A 253 -5.92 -2.65 0.37
C ARG A 253 -6.41 -3.86 -0.42
N GLU A 254 -7.48 -3.66 -1.19
CA GLU A 254 -8.16 -4.73 -1.94
C GLU A 254 -7.31 -5.29 -3.11
N SER A 255 -6.35 -4.53 -3.64
CA SER A 255 -5.55 -4.98 -4.79
C SER A 255 -4.64 -6.17 -4.49
N ASP A 256 -4.31 -6.34 -3.22
CA ASP A 256 -3.36 -7.30 -2.70
C ASP A 256 -3.72 -7.70 -1.27
N SER A 257 -5.03 -7.75 -0.99
CA SER A 257 -5.64 -8.36 0.19
C SER A 257 -4.82 -8.23 1.49
N GLN A 258 -4.42 -7.00 1.84
CA GLN A 258 -3.57 -6.75 3.02
C GLN A 258 -3.96 -5.52 3.83
N TRP A 259 -3.69 -5.60 5.13
CA TRP A 259 -3.71 -4.46 6.05
C TRP A 259 -2.42 -3.65 5.92
N VAL A 260 -2.51 -2.46 5.34
CA VAL A 260 -1.38 -1.55 5.13
C VAL A 260 -1.33 -0.53 6.26
N THR A 261 -0.16 -0.35 6.87
CA THR A 261 0.03 0.63 7.96
C THR A 261 0.14 2.05 7.44
N LEU A 262 -0.66 2.95 8.02
CA LEU A 262 -0.49 4.39 7.82
C LEU A 262 0.53 4.95 8.81
N SER A 263 1.20 6.02 8.41
CA SER A 263 1.97 6.85 9.34
C SER A 263 1.01 7.42 10.39
N THR A 264 1.10 6.91 11.61
CA THR A 264 0.12 7.15 12.67
C THR A 264 0.75 7.92 13.83
N LEU A 265 0.10 9.02 14.22
CA LEU A 265 0.36 9.76 15.44
C LEU A 265 -0.51 9.22 16.57
N VAL A 266 0.07 8.97 17.74
CA VAL A 266 -0.63 8.47 18.93
C VAL A 266 -0.66 9.56 19.99
N TYR A 267 -1.85 10.05 20.30
CA TYR A 267 -2.12 11.00 21.38
C TYR A 267 -2.52 10.22 22.65
N ALA A 268 -1.51 9.82 23.43
CA ALA A 268 -1.69 8.92 24.57
C ALA A 268 -2.52 9.50 25.72
N ASP A 269 -2.54 10.84 25.87
CA ASP A 269 -3.31 11.53 26.92
C ASP A 269 -4.81 11.55 26.63
N THR A 270 -5.18 11.50 25.35
CA THR A 270 -6.57 11.52 24.89
C THR A 270 -7.03 10.17 24.34
N ASN A 271 -6.13 9.18 24.30
CA ASN A 271 -6.33 7.87 23.68
C ASN A 271 -6.86 7.95 22.24
N ILE A 272 -6.23 8.79 21.42
CA ILE A 272 -6.60 9.00 20.00
C ILE A 272 -5.40 8.65 19.11
N LEU A 273 -5.64 7.89 18.04
CA LEU A 273 -4.71 7.75 16.94
C LEU A 273 -5.16 8.63 15.78
N THR A 274 -4.23 9.19 15.01
CA THR A 274 -4.53 9.96 13.81
C THR A 274 -3.56 9.63 12.69
N ALA A 275 -4.08 9.54 11.47
CA ALA A 275 -3.32 9.32 10.25
C ALA A 275 -3.94 10.09 9.08
N THR A 276 -3.14 10.36 8.04
CA THR A 276 -3.64 10.91 6.78
C THR A 276 -3.74 9.83 5.71
N THR A 277 -4.68 9.99 4.79
CA THR A 277 -4.87 9.14 3.62
C THR A 277 -5.53 9.96 2.50
N ASP A 278 -5.55 9.47 1.27
CA ASP A 278 -6.19 10.10 0.11
C ASP A 278 -7.38 9.26 -0.43
N HIS A 279 -7.74 8.19 0.27
CA HIS A 279 -8.78 7.25 -0.16
C HIS A 279 -9.57 6.69 1.02
N PHE A 280 -10.70 6.08 0.71
CA PHE A 280 -11.54 5.37 1.66
C PHE A 280 -11.58 3.87 1.40
N THR A 281 -11.70 3.12 2.49
CA THR A 281 -11.76 1.65 2.57
C THR A 281 -12.14 1.28 4.03
N TYR A 282 -11.83 0.06 4.43
CA TYR A 282 -11.84 -0.38 5.82
C TYR A 282 -10.60 0.12 6.57
N PHE A 283 -10.81 0.67 7.77
CA PHE A 283 -9.75 1.10 8.68
C PHE A 283 -9.91 0.45 10.05
N ALA A 284 -8.79 0.18 10.71
CA ALA A 284 -8.76 -0.37 12.06
C ALA A 284 -7.51 0.10 12.82
N ILE A 285 -7.49 -0.08 14.14
CA ILE A 285 -6.26 0.02 14.93
C ILE A 285 -5.65 -1.38 15.00
N LEU A 286 -4.38 -1.51 14.62
CA LEU A 286 -3.61 -2.74 14.70
C LEU A 286 -2.47 -2.57 15.71
N ALA A 287 -2.24 -3.61 16.52
CA ALA A 287 -1.15 -3.67 17.48
C ALA A 287 -0.38 -4.98 17.34
N ASN A 288 0.91 -4.95 17.67
CA ASN A 288 1.70 -6.17 17.85
C ASN A 288 1.34 -6.81 19.20
N ILE A 289 1.31 -8.14 19.26
CA ILE A 289 1.02 -8.89 20.50
C ILE A 289 2.35 -9.08 21.26
N PRO A 290 2.55 -8.50 22.47
CA PRO A 290 3.83 -8.56 23.18
C PRO A 290 4.16 -9.98 23.64
N GLY A 291 5.40 -10.41 23.41
CA GLY A 291 5.84 -11.78 23.67
C GLY A 291 5.55 -12.75 22.53
N GLU A 292 4.65 -12.38 21.62
CA GLU A 292 4.48 -13.00 20.31
C GLU A 292 5.38 -12.21 19.33
N VAL A 293 6.68 -12.52 19.34
CA VAL A 293 7.46 -12.31 18.11
C VAL A 293 6.71 -13.07 17.01
N ALA A 294 6.57 -12.52 15.81
CA ALA A 294 6.16 -13.31 14.66
C ALA A 294 7.05 -14.56 14.69
N GLU A 295 6.47 -15.71 15.07
CA GLU A 295 7.27 -16.89 15.33
C GLU A 295 7.86 -17.28 13.99
N GLU A 296 9.15 -17.03 13.79
CA GLU A 296 9.89 -17.88 12.87
C GLU A 296 9.66 -19.29 13.37
N ILE A 297 8.95 -20.10 12.59
CA ILE A 297 8.75 -21.51 12.89
C ILE A 297 10.14 -22.15 12.74
N THR A 298 10.90 -22.16 13.83
CA THR A 298 12.09 -23.00 14.00
C THR A 298 11.59 -24.39 14.39
N GLU A 299 11.98 -25.39 13.61
CA GLU A 299 11.67 -26.81 13.77
C GLU A 299 11.55 -27.28 15.23
N GLU A 300 10.34 -27.38 15.81
CA GLU A 300 10.16 -28.11 17.08
C GLU A 300 8.89 -28.97 17.17
N GLY A 301 8.10 -29.08 16.11
CA GLY A 301 6.99 -30.04 16.02
C GLY A 301 7.12 -30.94 14.79
N GLU A 302 7.03 -32.26 14.96
CA GLU A 302 6.90 -33.18 13.83
C GLU A 302 5.49 -33.00 13.21
N ILE A 303 5.34 -31.98 12.35
CA ILE A 303 4.09 -31.72 11.63
C ILE A 303 3.89 -32.88 10.66
N THR A 304 2.91 -33.73 10.96
CA THR A 304 2.53 -34.83 10.08
C THR A 304 1.59 -34.30 9.00
N ILE A 305 2.12 -34.10 7.80
CA ILE A 305 1.33 -33.67 6.64
C ILE A 305 0.86 -34.91 5.88
N VAL A 306 -0.44 -34.99 5.61
CA VAL A 306 -1.07 -36.05 4.82
C VAL A 306 -1.66 -35.52 3.49
N ASP A 307 -2.06 -36.44 2.63
CA ASP A 307 -2.71 -36.10 1.36
C ASP A 307 -3.98 -35.26 1.59
N GLY A 308 -4.14 -34.19 0.82
CA GLY A 308 -5.27 -33.26 0.95
C GLY A 308 -5.18 -32.28 2.11
N ASP A 309 -4.06 -32.19 2.84
CA ASP A 309 -3.85 -31.11 3.81
C ASP A 309 -3.69 -29.76 3.14
N LEU A 310 -4.10 -28.72 3.86
CA LEU A 310 -3.89 -27.34 3.50
C LEU A 310 -2.66 -26.86 4.26
N ILE A 311 -1.70 -26.26 3.57
CA ILE A 311 -0.46 -25.76 4.17
C ILE A 311 -0.23 -24.31 3.75
N ARG A 312 0.36 -23.50 4.62
CA ARG A 312 0.88 -22.16 4.29
C ARG A 312 2.21 -21.93 4.99
N ASN A 313 3.00 -21.00 4.47
CA ASN A 313 4.21 -20.55 5.15
C ASN A 313 4.02 -19.11 5.64
N PRO A 314 3.68 -18.91 6.93
CA PRO A 314 3.43 -17.59 7.48
C PRO A 314 4.70 -16.72 7.58
N ASN A 315 5.89 -17.31 7.37
CA ASN A 315 7.18 -16.65 7.54
C ASN A 315 7.76 -16.09 6.24
N ILE A 316 7.08 -16.25 5.09
CA ILE A 316 7.51 -15.61 3.84
C ILE A 316 7.18 -14.11 3.93
N GLU A 317 8.03 -13.24 3.39
CA GLU A 317 7.70 -11.83 3.32
C GLU A 317 6.65 -11.54 2.22
N GLY A 318 5.78 -10.57 2.50
CA GLY A 318 4.84 -10.06 1.51
C GLY A 318 3.65 -10.98 1.25
N MET A 319 3.13 -10.95 0.02
CA MET A 319 1.87 -11.60 -0.35
C MET A 319 1.87 -13.12 -0.20
N ALA A 320 3.03 -13.75 -0.40
CA ALA A 320 3.17 -15.20 -0.37
C ALA A 320 2.94 -15.81 1.03
N GLN A 321 2.94 -15.00 2.10
CA GLN A 321 2.63 -15.46 3.45
C GLN A 321 1.16 -15.87 3.63
N PHE A 322 0.29 -15.36 2.77
CA PHE A 322 -1.15 -15.64 2.77
C PHE A 322 -1.54 -16.73 1.76
N ASP A 323 -0.61 -17.17 0.92
CA ASP A 323 -0.85 -18.21 -0.06
C ASP A 323 -1.12 -19.55 0.66
N ILE A 324 -2.31 -20.09 0.43
CA ILE A 324 -2.66 -21.44 0.90
C ILE A 324 -2.43 -22.43 -0.23
N TYR A 325 -1.80 -23.54 0.11
CA TYR A 325 -1.56 -24.63 -0.82
C TYR A 325 -2.28 -25.89 -0.39
N ILE A 326 -2.92 -26.58 -1.33
CA ILE A 326 -3.43 -27.93 -1.12
C ILE A 326 -2.39 -28.97 -1.50
N VAL A 327 -2.10 -29.87 -0.55
CA VAL A 327 -1.14 -30.95 -0.70
C VAL A 327 -1.74 -32.11 -1.48
N LYS A 328 -0.93 -32.69 -2.36
CA LYS A 328 -1.21 -33.96 -3.02
C LYS A 328 -0.02 -34.90 -2.93
N MET A 329 -0.24 -36.08 -2.39
CA MET A 329 0.74 -37.16 -2.31
C MET A 329 0.26 -38.35 -3.12
N ILE A 330 1.01 -38.71 -4.17
CA ILE A 330 0.62 -39.81 -5.06
C ILE A 330 1.85 -40.52 -5.61
N ASN A 331 1.86 -41.85 -5.54
CA ASN A 331 2.95 -42.69 -6.04
C ASN A 331 4.35 -42.28 -5.51
N GLY A 332 4.43 -41.85 -4.24
CA GLY A 332 5.67 -41.39 -3.60
C GLY A 332 6.12 -39.98 -4.03
N LYS A 333 5.36 -39.29 -4.89
CA LYS A 333 5.60 -37.90 -5.26
C LYS A 333 4.77 -36.96 -4.39
N LYS A 334 5.34 -35.79 -4.08
CA LYS A 334 4.72 -34.72 -3.28
C LYS A 334 4.50 -33.49 -4.16
N PHE A 335 3.25 -33.04 -4.24
CA PHE A 335 2.85 -31.83 -4.95
C PHE A 335 2.11 -30.88 -4.02
N LYS A 336 2.17 -29.59 -4.35
CA LYS A 336 1.35 -28.55 -3.72
C LYS A 336 0.73 -27.68 -4.81
N ARG A 337 -0.49 -27.19 -4.62
CA ARG A 337 -1.15 -26.25 -5.56
C ARG A 337 -1.69 -25.05 -4.80
N LEU A 338 -1.38 -23.86 -5.31
CA LEU A 338 -1.94 -22.61 -4.80
C LEU A 338 -3.47 -22.59 -4.93
N ILE A 339 -4.14 -22.20 -3.85
CA ILE A 339 -5.55 -21.82 -3.84
C ILE A 339 -5.61 -20.31 -4.00
N LEU A 340 -6.13 -19.87 -5.15
CA LEU A 340 -5.91 -18.51 -5.66
C LEU A 340 -6.52 -17.40 -4.81
N SER A 341 -7.68 -17.65 -4.22
CA SER A 341 -8.43 -16.61 -3.51
C SER A 341 -9.34 -17.21 -2.44
N PRO A 342 -9.75 -16.40 -1.44
CA PRO A 342 -10.70 -16.82 -0.42
C PRO A 342 -12.00 -17.38 -1.01
N HIS A 343 -12.50 -16.81 -2.11
CA HIS A 343 -13.73 -17.30 -2.75
C HIS A 343 -13.57 -18.74 -3.30
N VAL A 344 -12.40 -19.05 -3.87
CA VAL A 344 -12.10 -20.41 -4.31
C VAL A 344 -11.99 -21.34 -3.11
N PHE A 345 -11.29 -20.90 -2.06
CA PHE A 345 -11.13 -21.66 -0.82
C PHE A 345 -12.47 -22.02 -0.18
N GLU A 346 -13.36 -21.04 0.00
CA GLU A 346 -14.69 -21.19 0.58
C GLU A 346 -15.65 -22.04 -0.28
N SER A 347 -15.35 -22.24 -1.56
CA SER A 347 -16.16 -23.10 -2.43
C SER A 347 -16.02 -24.60 -2.15
N TYR A 348 -15.07 -24.98 -1.29
CA TYR A 348 -14.80 -26.36 -0.92
C TYR A 348 -15.25 -26.65 0.51
N GLU A 349 -16.45 -27.21 0.65
CA GLU A 349 -17.00 -27.60 1.97
C GLU A 349 -16.13 -28.63 2.71
N HIS A 350 -15.37 -29.47 1.98
CA HIS A 350 -14.54 -30.52 2.57
C HIS A 350 -13.19 -30.03 3.11
N PHE A 351 -12.88 -28.73 2.97
CA PHE A 351 -11.70 -28.14 3.60
C PHE A 351 -11.88 -27.94 5.11
N ASP A 352 -13.13 -27.91 5.59
CA ASP A 352 -13.48 -27.97 7.01
C ASP A 352 -13.44 -29.42 7.50
N LYS A 353 -12.23 -29.94 7.74
CA LYS A 353 -11.99 -31.29 8.22
C LYS A 353 -12.45 -31.47 9.67
N ASN A 354 -12.36 -30.41 10.48
CA ASN A 354 -12.75 -30.46 11.88
C ASN A 354 -14.26 -30.25 12.10
N GLY A 355 -14.99 -29.78 11.07
CA GLY A 355 -16.44 -29.62 11.06
C GLY A 355 -16.94 -28.41 11.86
N ASN A 356 -16.08 -27.41 12.11
CA ASN A 356 -16.40 -26.25 12.93
C ASN A 356 -16.97 -25.07 12.11
N GLY A 357 -17.12 -25.22 10.80
CA GLY A 357 -17.61 -24.21 9.87
C GLY A 357 -16.54 -23.19 9.44
N SER A 358 -15.26 -23.43 9.75
CA SER A 358 -14.11 -22.60 9.40
C SER A 358 -13.00 -23.47 8.78
N PRO A 359 -13.01 -23.66 7.45
CA PRO A 359 -11.96 -24.41 6.76
C PRO A 359 -10.54 -23.82 6.96
N TRP A 360 -10.46 -22.55 7.37
CA TRP A 360 -9.22 -21.85 7.68
C TRP A 360 -8.50 -22.39 8.92
N ASP A 361 -9.24 -23.01 9.84
CA ASP A 361 -8.69 -23.55 11.09
C ASP A 361 -7.92 -24.86 10.86
N ASP A 362 -8.12 -25.48 9.69
CA ASP A 362 -7.45 -26.72 9.27
C ASP A 362 -6.21 -26.48 8.39
N VAL A 363 -5.80 -25.21 8.22
CA VAL A 363 -4.58 -24.84 7.49
C VAL A 363 -3.37 -24.99 8.41
N LEU A 364 -2.42 -25.82 8.00
CA LEU A 364 -1.18 -26.06 8.73
C LEU A 364 -0.12 -25.01 8.40
N ASP A 365 0.45 -24.41 9.42
CA ASP A 365 1.59 -23.52 9.31
C ASP A 365 2.89 -24.32 9.21
N VAL A 366 3.65 -24.13 8.13
CA VAL A 366 4.87 -24.90 7.83
C VAL A 366 6.03 -23.98 7.44
N SER A 367 7.26 -24.44 7.64
CA SER A 367 8.47 -23.71 7.22
C SER A 367 8.68 -23.74 5.70
N GLN A 368 9.56 -22.87 5.20
CA GLN A 368 9.97 -22.90 3.78
C GLN A 368 10.63 -24.24 3.41
N SER A 369 11.41 -24.84 4.31
CA SER A 369 12.06 -26.13 4.05
C SER A 369 11.04 -27.25 3.80
N ILE A 370 9.96 -27.29 4.59
CA ILE A 370 8.85 -28.22 4.37
C ILE A 370 8.14 -27.89 3.05
N MET A 371 7.89 -26.60 2.78
CA MET A 371 7.27 -26.18 1.52
C MET A 371 8.07 -26.65 0.30
N ASP A 372 9.40 -26.60 0.36
CA ASP A 372 10.29 -26.97 -0.74
C ASP A 372 10.35 -28.49 -1.00
N GLU A 373 9.84 -29.33 -0.08
CA GLU A 373 9.67 -30.77 -0.33
C GLU A 373 8.57 -31.08 -1.36
N TYR A 374 7.68 -30.12 -1.65
CA TYR A 374 6.55 -30.28 -2.56
C TYR A 374 6.79 -29.53 -3.87
N THR A 375 6.65 -30.25 -4.99
CA THR A 375 6.67 -29.62 -6.32
C THR A 375 5.38 -28.82 -6.54
N THR A 376 5.49 -27.53 -6.83
CA THR A 376 4.31 -26.72 -7.16
C THR A 376 3.67 -27.20 -8.46
N SER A 377 2.38 -27.53 -8.41
CA SER A 377 1.60 -27.85 -9.59
C SER A 377 0.75 -26.67 -10.03
N GLU A 378 0.81 -26.41 -11.33
CA GLU A 378 -0.03 -25.43 -12.03
C GLU A 378 -1.13 -26.13 -12.84
N LEU A 379 -1.22 -27.45 -12.79
CA LEU A 379 -2.11 -28.22 -13.66
C LEU A 379 -3.39 -28.61 -12.93
N VAL A 380 -4.53 -28.29 -13.54
CA VAL A 380 -5.85 -28.62 -13.01
C VAL A 380 -6.78 -29.18 -14.06
N ARG A 381 -7.78 -29.93 -13.63
CA ARG A 381 -8.92 -30.38 -14.43
C ARG A 381 -10.18 -30.23 -13.60
N ALA A 382 -11.19 -29.57 -14.14
CA ALA A 382 -12.45 -29.45 -13.42
C ALA A 382 -13.21 -30.79 -13.44
N VAL A 383 -13.95 -31.10 -12.36
CA VAL A 383 -14.82 -32.27 -12.30
C VAL A 383 -15.78 -32.27 -13.51
N GLY A 384 -15.76 -33.36 -14.28
CA GLY A 384 -16.57 -33.51 -15.49
C GLY A 384 -16.03 -32.78 -16.74
N ASP A 385 -14.89 -32.11 -16.65
CA ASP A 385 -14.19 -31.51 -17.80
C ASP A 385 -13.13 -32.48 -18.34
N SER A 386 -13.01 -32.56 -19.67
CA SER A 386 -11.98 -33.36 -20.33
C SER A 386 -10.66 -32.59 -20.49
N LYS A 387 -10.70 -31.27 -20.39
CA LYS A 387 -9.55 -30.40 -20.59
C LYS A 387 -8.71 -30.28 -19.32
N VAL A 388 -7.41 -30.33 -19.50
CA VAL A 388 -6.42 -29.96 -18.47
C VAL A 388 -5.99 -28.53 -18.75
N TYR A 389 -6.00 -27.69 -17.73
CA TYR A 389 -5.56 -26.31 -17.81
C TYR A 389 -4.28 -26.12 -17.01
N LYS A 390 -3.37 -25.31 -17.56
CA LYS A 390 -2.28 -24.69 -16.84
C LYS A 390 -2.79 -23.38 -16.25
N LEU A 391 -2.59 -23.19 -14.95
CA LEU A 391 -2.96 -21.99 -14.22
C LEU A 391 -1.75 -21.05 -14.14
N VAL A 392 -1.98 -19.77 -14.39
CA VAL A 392 -0.98 -18.72 -14.19
C VAL A 392 -1.61 -17.69 -13.27
N ALA A 393 -1.11 -17.65 -12.03
CA ALA A 393 -1.59 -16.73 -11.00
C ALA A 393 -1.14 -15.28 -11.30
N SER A 394 -1.99 -14.32 -10.92
CA SER A 394 -1.74 -12.87 -11.01
C SER A 394 -2.54 -12.19 -9.89
N GLY A 395 -1.94 -12.16 -8.69
CA GLY A 395 -2.66 -11.83 -7.45
C GLY A 395 -3.76 -12.85 -7.15
N ASP A 396 -4.91 -12.36 -6.68
CA ASP A 396 -6.09 -13.19 -6.36
C ASP A 396 -6.90 -13.62 -7.61
N THR A 397 -6.34 -13.38 -8.79
CA THR A 397 -6.91 -13.76 -10.09
C THR A 397 -5.86 -14.47 -10.94
N GLY A 398 -6.23 -14.91 -12.14
CA GLY A 398 -5.25 -15.48 -13.04
C GLY A 398 -5.82 -15.88 -14.38
N THR A 399 -4.98 -16.57 -15.16
CA THR A 399 -5.41 -17.18 -16.42
C THR A 399 -5.39 -18.70 -16.32
N LYS A 400 -6.37 -19.34 -16.96
CA LYS A 400 -6.37 -20.76 -17.28
C LYS A 400 -6.06 -20.91 -18.76
N GLN A 401 -5.03 -21.69 -19.05
CA GLN A 401 -4.54 -21.92 -20.40
C GLN A 401 -4.77 -23.39 -20.72
N TRP A 402 -5.54 -23.70 -21.77
CA TRP A 402 -5.79 -25.09 -22.10
C TRP A 402 -4.49 -25.74 -22.57
N VAL A 403 -4.09 -26.84 -21.93
CA VAL A 403 -2.97 -27.67 -22.36
C VAL A 403 -3.41 -28.48 -23.57
N ASN A 404 -3.33 -27.85 -24.74
CA ASN A 404 -3.83 -28.35 -26.01
C ASN A 404 -2.74 -29.15 -26.72
N MET A 405 -2.50 -30.37 -26.22
CA MET A 405 -1.56 -31.30 -26.80
C MET A 405 -1.95 -32.75 -26.49
N THR A 406 -1.40 -33.69 -27.26
CA THR A 406 -1.59 -35.12 -27.03
C THR A 406 -0.91 -35.59 -25.75
N ALA A 407 -1.30 -36.74 -25.21
CA ALA A 407 -0.67 -37.32 -24.01
C ALA A 407 0.84 -37.59 -24.22
N THR A 408 1.26 -37.99 -25.42
CA THR A 408 2.68 -38.18 -25.75
C THR A 408 3.42 -36.85 -25.73
N GLN A 409 2.84 -35.79 -26.28
CA GLN A 409 3.41 -34.45 -26.26
C GLN A 409 3.49 -33.90 -24.84
N PHE A 410 2.45 -34.09 -24.04
CA PHE A 410 2.40 -33.70 -22.64
C PHE A 410 3.59 -34.27 -21.85
N VAL A 411 3.83 -35.57 -21.97
CA VAL A 411 5.00 -36.22 -21.33
C VAL A 411 6.32 -35.71 -21.94
N SER A 412 6.39 -35.50 -23.26
CA SER A 412 7.61 -34.99 -23.92
C SER A 412 7.99 -33.57 -23.50
N GLN A 413 7.00 -32.75 -23.11
CA GLN A 413 7.21 -31.41 -22.58
C GLN A 413 7.56 -31.42 -21.09
N GLY A 414 7.71 -32.61 -20.48
CA GLY A 414 8.08 -32.77 -19.08
C GLY A 414 6.91 -32.62 -18.11
N TYR A 415 5.67 -32.54 -18.58
CA TYR A 415 4.53 -32.51 -17.68
C TYR A 415 4.28 -33.88 -17.03
N ASP A 416 3.90 -33.85 -15.75
CA ASP A 416 3.56 -35.04 -14.98
C ASP A 416 2.05 -35.14 -14.80
N SER A 417 1.44 -36.24 -15.26
CA SER A 417 0.00 -36.43 -15.10
C SER A 417 -0.42 -36.54 -13.63
N ASN A 418 0.50 -36.92 -12.74
CA ASN A 418 0.24 -36.99 -11.31
C ASN A 418 0.12 -35.61 -10.66
N SER A 419 0.67 -34.55 -11.27
CA SER A 419 0.55 -33.20 -10.74
C SER A 419 -0.82 -32.57 -11.03
N ILE A 420 -1.66 -33.17 -11.88
CA ILE A 420 -2.99 -32.63 -12.21
C ILE A 420 -3.91 -32.72 -10.98
N TYR A 421 -4.42 -31.58 -10.50
CA TYR A 421 -5.44 -31.51 -9.46
C TYR A 421 -6.84 -31.54 -10.06
N GLU A 422 -7.74 -32.29 -9.45
CA GLU A 422 -9.17 -32.20 -9.77
C GLU A 422 -9.79 -31.05 -8.96
N ILE A 423 -10.49 -30.14 -9.63
CA ILE A 423 -11.06 -28.92 -9.02
C ILE A 423 -12.55 -28.79 -9.32
N ASN A 424 -13.29 -28.01 -8.53
CA ASN A 424 -14.69 -27.73 -8.84
C ASN A 424 -14.82 -26.66 -9.98
N THR A 425 -16.05 -26.42 -10.42
CA THR A 425 -16.32 -25.43 -11.47
C THR A 425 -16.10 -23.99 -11.01
N THR A 426 -16.32 -23.68 -9.73
CA THR A 426 -16.10 -22.35 -9.13
C THR A 426 -14.61 -21.98 -9.21
N ASP A 427 -13.72 -22.87 -8.77
CA ASP A 427 -12.26 -22.74 -8.85
C ASP A 427 -11.82 -22.48 -10.30
N ARG A 428 -12.24 -23.32 -11.25
CA ARG A 428 -11.92 -23.12 -12.68
C ARG A 428 -12.40 -21.77 -13.21
N ASN A 429 -13.58 -21.31 -12.77
CA ASN A 429 -14.20 -20.08 -13.26
C ASN A 429 -13.60 -18.81 -12.63
N ALA A 430 -12.86 -18.94 -11.52
CA ALA A 430 -12.10 -17.83 -10.94
C ALA A 430 -10.97 -17.32 -11.87
N TYR A 431 -10.53 -18.14 -12.83
CA TYR A 431 -9.50 -17.78 -13.81
C TYR A 431 -10.12 -17.30 -15.12
N THR A 432 -9.56 -16.25 -15.71
CA THR A 432 -9.88 -15.84 -17.09
C THR A 432 -9.26 -16.81 -18.10
N THR A 433 -9.84 -16.95 -19.29
CA THR A 433 -9.26 -17.83 -20.31
C THR A 433 -8.04 -17.14 -20.94
N GLY A 434 -6.87 -17.76 -20.82
CA GLY A 434 -5.64 -17.34 -21.50
C GLY A 434 -5.43 -18.06 -22.83
N ALA A 435 -4.32 -17.76 -23.50
CA ALA A 435 -3.91 -18.49 -24.70
C ALA A 435 -3.64 -19.97 -24.37
N ASP A 436 -3.95 -20.86 -25.30
CA ASP A 436 -3.67 -22.29 -25.15
C ASP A 436 -2.16 -22.55 -24.97
N VAL A 437 -1.82 -23.48 -24.09
CA VAL A 437 -0.48 -24.08 -24.06
C VAL A 437 -0.44 -25.18 -25.10
N THR A 438 0.13 -24.86 -26.26
CA THR A 438 0.51 -25.85 -27.25
C THR A 438 1.97 -26.23 -27.05
N VAL A 439 2.42 -27.31 -27.69
CA VAL A 439 3.86 -27.59 -27.78
C VAL A 439 4.56 -26.37 -28.37
N SER A 440 5.55 -25.81 -27.68
CA SER A 440 6.41 -24.77 -28.26
C SER A 440 7.19 -25.39 -29.42
N GLY A 441 6.61 -25.20 -30.60
CA GLY A 441 7.03 -25.79 -31.87
C GLY A 441 6.03 -25.48 -32.98
N SER A 442 5.48 -24.27 -33.01
CA SER A 442 5.05 -23.61 -34.24
C SER A 442 4.84 -22.11 -34.02
N THR A 443 5.91 -21.39 -33.66
CA THR A 443 6.20 -20.25 -34.54
C THR A 443 6.59 -20.88 -35.86
N THR A 444 6.12 -20.37 -36.99
CA THR A 444 6.84 -20.61 -38.25
C THR A 444 8.28 -20.15 -38.00
N SER A 445 9.17 -21.07 -37.64
CA SER A 445 10.59 -20.81 -37.66
C SER A 445 10.90 -20.60 -39.12
N ASP A 446 11.35 -19.39 -39.46
CA ASP A 446 12.08 -19.21 -40.70
C ASP A 446 13.16 -20.29 -40.70
N THR A 447 13.18 -21.14 -41.72
CA THR A 447 14.26 -22.13 -41.85
C THR A 447 15.30 -21.56 -42.79
N ILE A 448 16.54 -21.99 -42.66
CA ILE A 448 17.56 -21.73 -43.66
C ILE A 448 17.89 -23.02 -44.41
N ILE A 449 18.09 -22.91 -45.72
CA ILE A 449 18.67 -23.97 -46.55
C ILE A 449 20.11 -23.61 -46.89
N ILE A 450 21.01 -24.58 -46.74
CA ILE A 450 22.42 -24.45 -47.12
C ILE A 450 22.56 -24.61 -48.64
N LYS A 451 23.22 -23.66 -49.30
CA LYS A 451 23.33 -23.59 -50.78
C LYS A 451 24.71 -23.97 -51.34
N ILE A 452 25.65 -24.35 -50.48
CA ILE A 452 27.00 -24.73 -50.88
C ILE A 452 27.41 -26.07 -50.28
N SER A 453 28.33 -26.76 -50.94
CA SER A 453 28.77 -28.10 -50.57
C SER A 453 29.22 -28.25 -49.11
N THR A 454 29.82 -27.20 -48.54
CA THR A 454 30.28 -27.19 -47.15
C THR A 454 30.28 -25.77 -46.60
N LEU A 455 29.53 -25.53 -45.52
CA LEU A 455 29.48 -24.27 -44.79
C LEU A 455 29.88 -24.51 -43.33
N ARG A 456 30.70 -23.61 -42.77
CA ARG A 456 31.19 -23.71 -41.38
C ARG A 456 30.25 -23.01 -40.42
N VAL A 457 29.95 -23.67 -39.32
CA VAL A 457 29.23 -23.13 -38.16
C VAL A 457 30.26 -22.72 -37.12
N ARG A 458 30.24 -21.46 -36.70
CA ARG A 458 31.26 -20.83 -35.85
C ARG A 458 30.71 -20.41 -34.49
N SER A 459 31.58 -20.20 -33.51
CA SER A 459 31.19 -19.76 -32.17
C SER A 459 30.68 -18.32 -32.09
N LEU A 460 31.04 -17.46 -33.06
CA LEU A 460 30.63 -16.07 -33.15
C LEU A 460 30.18 -15.74 -34.59
N PRO A 461 29.32 -14.72 -34.81
CA PRO A 461 28.94 -14.24 -36.14
C PRO A 461 30.08 -13.43 -36.78
N SER A 462 31.22 -14.08 -36.98
CA SER A 462 32.45 -13.47 -37.48
C SER A 462 33.36 -14.52 -38.10
N LEU A 463 34.15 -14.12 -39.10
CA LEU A 463 35.20 -14.98 -39.69
C LEU A 463 36.31 -15.34 -38.70
N ASN A 464 36.43 -14.58 -37.60
CA ASN A 464 37.37 -14.85 -36.51
C ASN A 464 36.84 -15.84 -35.46
N GLY A 465 35.55 -16.22 -35.51
CA GLY A 465 34.99 -17.21 -34.61
C GLY A 465 35.56 -18.61 -34.84
N GLU A 466 35.73 -19.39 -33.77
CA GLU A 466 36.18 -20.78 -33.85
C GLU A 466 35.18 -21.63 -34.64
N ILE A 467 35.67 -22.56 -35.46
CA ILE A 467 34.81 -23.47 -36.22
C ILE A 467 34.34 -24.57 -35.27
N LEU A 468 33.04 -24.64 -35.02
CA LEU A 468 32.41 -25.62 -34.14
C LEU A 468 32.01 -26.90 -34.90
N THR A 469 31.45 -26.74 -36.10
CA THR A 469 31.07 -27.85 -36.98
C THR A 469 30.92 -27.38 -38.43
N GLU A 470 30.59 -28.30 -39.34
CA GLU A 470 30.32 -28.03 -40.75
C GLU A 470 28.96 -28.63 -41.14
N VAL A 471 28.29 -27.96 -42.09
CA VAL A 471 26.99 -28.35 -42.67
C VAL A 471 27.09 -28.37 -44.20
N SER A 472 26.21 -29.10 -44.86
CA SER A 472 26.30 -29.48 -46.27
C SER A 472 25.13 -28.93 -47.09
N GLU A 473 25.32 -28.86 -48.41
CA GLU A 473 24.30 -28.37 -49.35
C GLU A 473 22.97 -29.13 -49.24
N GLY A 474 21.86 -28.40 -49.24
CA GLY A 474 20.51 -28.94 -49.16
C GLY A 474 20.03 -29.25 -47.74
N GLU A 475 20.89 -29.17 -46.72
CA GLU A 475 20.48 -29.29 -45.33
C GLU A 475 19.64 -28.08 -44.92
N VAL A 476 18.59 -28.34 -44.12
CA VAL A 476 17.65 -27.33 -43.64
C VAL A 476 17.71 -27.28 -42.12
N TYR A 477 17.82 -26.06 -41.58
CA TYR A 477 17.91 -25.81 -40.14
C TYR A 477 16.95 -24.70 -39.72
N ASP A 478 16.46 -24.78 -38.50
CA ASP A 478 15.71 -23.68 -37.89
C ASP A 478 16.62 -22.44 -37.70
N LEU A 479 16.14 -21.27 -38.14
CA LEU A 479 16.80 -20.00 -37.85
C LEU A 479 16.52 -19.61 -36.40
N LEU A 480 17.55 -19.68 -35.57
CA LEU A 480 17.45 -19.31 -34.15
C LEU A 480 17.70 -17.82 -33.91
N ASP A 481 18.51 -17.18 -34.77
CA ASP A 481 18.88 -15.77 -34.69
C ASP A 481 19.55 -15.29 -35.99
N GLU A 482 19.56 -13.99 -36.25
CA GLU A 482 20.26 -13.37 -37.39
C GLU A 482 21.01 -12.10 -36.98
N GLN A 483 22.27 -11.99 -37.41
CA GLN A 483 23.07 -10.79 -37.19
C GLN A 483 24.05 -10.56 -38.33
N ASP A 484 24.01 -9.37 -38.95
CA ASP A 484 25.01 -8.91 -39.93
C ASP A 484 25.32 -9.94 -41.05
N GLY A 485 24.28 -10.62 -41.56
CA GLY A 485 24.39 -11.65 -42.59
C GLY A 485 24.80 -13.04 -42.08
N TRP A 486 24.79 -13.27 -40.77
CA TRP A 486 24.99 -14.57 -40.12
C TRP A 486 23.69 -15.12 -39.58
N TYR A 487 23.55 -16.45 -39.64
CA TYR A 487 22.41 -17.19 -39.15
C TYR A 487 22.83 -18.13 -38.03
N LYS A 488 22.14 -18.07 -36.90
CA LYS A 488 22.37 -18.97 -35.77
C LYS A 488 21.53 -20.23 -35.94
N ILE A 489 22.17 -21.39 -35.87
CA ILE A 489 21.55 -22.70 -36.04
C ILE A 489 22.10 -23.68 -35.00
N THR A 490 21.39 -24.79 -34.81
CA THR A 490 21.89 -25.95 -34.07
C THR A 490 22.14 -27.10 -35.04
N ALA A 491 23.40 -27.50 -35.20
CA ALA A 491 23.84 -28.58 -36.08
C ALA A 491 24.76 -29.54 -35.31
N ASN A 492 24.58 -30.86 -35.49
CA ASN A 492 25.38 -31.88 -34.80
C ASN A 492 25.42 -31.70 -33.26
N SER A 493 24.29 -31.32 -32.66
CA SER A 493 24.15 -31.01 -31.23
C SER A 493 24.97 -29.82 -30.72
N VAL A 494 25.47 -28.96 -31.61
CA VAL A 494 26.20 -27.74 -31.27
C VAL A 494 25.50 -26.53 -31.88
N THR A 495 25.32 -25.47 -31.09
CA THR A 495 24.72 -24.21 -31.53
C THR A 495 25.81 -23.21 -31.91
N GLY A 496 25.70 -22.63 -33.10
CA GLY A 496 26.64 -21.61 -33.60
C GLY A 496 26.12 -20.87 -34.82
N TRP A 497 26.99 -20.06 -35.43
CA TRP A 497 26.66 -19.11 -36.49
C TRP A 497 27.25 -19.53 -37.83
N CYS A 498 26.44 -19.62 -38.87
CA CYS A 498 26.90 -19.80 -40.25
C CYS A 498 26.69 -18.51 -41.05
N TYR A 499 27.57 -18.22 -42.01
CA TYR A 499 27.47 -16.99 -42.80
C TYR A 499 26.51 -17.20 -43.97
N GLY A 500 25.45 -16.40 -44.04
CA GLY A 500 24.47 -16.42 -45.13
C GLY A 500 24.94 -15.69 -46.40
N GLY A 501 25.79 -14.67 -46.24
CA GLY A 501 26.23 -13.77 -47.32
C GLY A 501 25.24 -12.62 -47.55
N ASP A 502 25.74 -11.49 -48.09
CA ASP A 502 24.99 -10.22 -48.22
C ASP A 502 23.67 -10.31 -49.05
N THR A 503 23.43 -11.42 -49.74
CA THR A 503 22.18 -11.75 -50.45
C THR A 503 21.77 -13.23 -50.31
N GLY A 504 22.16 -13.94 -49.26
CA GLY A 504 21.80 -15.35 -49.05
C GLY A 504 22.46 -16.35 -50.01
N GLY A 505 23.73 -16.09 -50.34
CA GLY A 505 24.53 -16.85 -51.30
C GLY A 505 25.05 -18.20 -50.78
N TYR A 506 25.22 -18.34 -49.46
CA TYR A 506 25.75 -19.56 -48.83
C TYR A 506 24.69 -20.32 -48.02
N ALA A 507 23.78 -19.58 -47.40
CA ALA A 507 22.56 -20.10 -46.81
C ALA A 507 21.44 -19.08 -47.08
N ALA A 508 20.20 -19.53 -47.23
CA ALA A 508 19.07 -18.63 -47.45
C ALA A 508 17.85 -19.04 -46.65
N LYS A 509 17.12 -18.04 -46.17
CA LYS A 509 15.83 -18.23 -45.51
C LYS A 509 14.80 -18.82 -46.49
N GLN A 510 13.91 -19.68 -45.99
CA GLN A 510 12.80 -20.28 -46.73
C GLN A 510 11.45 -19.80 -46.21
#